data_AF-A0A7G6XZD2-F1
#
_entry.id   AF-A0A7G6XZD2-F1
#
_cell.length_a   1.000
_cell.length_b   1.000
_cell.length_c   1.000
_cell.angle_alpha   90.00
_cell.angle_beta   90.00
_cell.angle_gamma   90.00
#
_symmetry.space_group_name_H-M   'P 1'
#
loop_
_entity.id
_entity.type
_entity.pdbx_description
1 polymer ?
#
loop_
_entity_poly.entity_id
_entity_poly.type
_entity_poly.pdbx_seq_one_letter_code
_entity_poly.pdbx_strand_id
1 'polypeptide(L)'
;MIVPADAPAFSPDPAVPDFVVVDVETACARVSSICQIGIVGFRAGRELFAYESLVDPCDEFSPFNTRIHGLCEDHVMNQPTFAGIHAAVDGHLGGRVTVAHSLFDKSALAAACRAHEKPAIEATWLDSVRVAQRAWPDLPSHRLSALAKFLGLRHKHHDALSDARAAGMVIVRAIEHTGIDLAAWLKPAATRAAPVPRPAADGPLKGERIALLGAKRNGTLAQALAQAGARVVASVGPTTTMLVVANDQPYGRFFHASPAHRRADELRAAGSPIAIVREDDLLQRIALTAASTDEACASA
;
A
#
# COMPACT_ATOMS: atom_id res chain seq x y z
N MET A 1 -9.13 27.03 1.94
CA MET A 1 -10.08 27.15 0.82
C MET A 1 -10.48 25.74 0.42
N ILE A 2 -11.76 25.43 0.63
CA ILE A 2 -12.60 24.42 -0.05
C ILE A 2 -12.02 23.00 -0.18
N VAL A 3 -12.39 22.15 0.79
CA VAL A 3 -12.65 20.72 0.52
C VAL A 3 -14.06 20.67 -0.05
N PRO A 4 -14.32 20.10 -1.25
CA PRO A 4 -15.68 19.71 -1.59
C PRO A 4 -16.01 18.50 -0.71
N ALA A 5 -16.85 18.74 0.28
CA ALA A 5 -17.60 17.70 0.96
C ALA A 5 -18.78 17.38 0.05
N ASP A 6 -18.70 16.24 -0.64
CA ASP A 6 -19.79 15.29 -0.81
C ASP A 6 -19.20 14.03 -1.42
N ALA A 7 -19.25 12.92 -0.68
CA ALA A 7 -18.98 11.62 -1.27
C ALA A 7 -19.99 11.41 -2.42
N PRO A 8 -19.58 10.84 -3.57
CA PRO A 8 -20.50 10.67 -4.69
C PRO A 8 -21.70 9.85 -4.21
N ALA A 9 -22.89 10.47 -4.24
CA ALA A 9 -24.14 9.78 -3.98
C ALA A 9 -24.38 8.78 -5.13
N PHE A 10 -24.78 7.56 -4.80
CA PHE A 10 -25.13 6.56 -5.81
C PHE A 10 -26.27 7.08 -6.70
N SER A 11 -26.14 6.87 -8.01
CA SER A 11 -27.18 7.30 -8.95
C SER A 11 -28.41 6.38 -8.85
N PRO A 12 -29.63 6.94 -8.75
CA PRO A 12 -30.86 6.16 -8.76
C PRO A 12 -31.12 5.49 -10.12
N ASP A 13 -30.47 5.94 -11.19
CA ASP A 13 -30.62 5.39 -12.53
C ASP A 13 -29.98 3.98 -12.64
N PRO A 14 -30.76 2.91 -12.96
CA PRO A 14 -30.26 1.55 -13.11
C PRO A 14 -29.18 1.37 -14.18
N ALA A 15 -29.06 2.30 -15.14
CA ALA A 15 -28.06 2.27 -16.20
C ALA A 15 -26.70 2.84 -15.77
N VAL A 16 -26.58 3.40 -14.56
CA VAL A 16 -25.35 4.00 -14.07
C VAL A 16 -24.63 3.04 -13.11
N PRO A 17 -23.32 2.77 -13.28
CA PRO A 17 -22.59 1.92 -12.35
C PRO A 17 -22.40 2.61 -10.98
N ASP A 18 -22.35 1.81 -9.92
CA ASP A 18 -21.98 2.23 -8.56
C ASP A 18 -20.49 2.64 -8.50
N PHE A 19 -19.66 1.88 -9.21
CA PHE A 19 -18.24 2.16 -9.43
C PHE A 19 -17.79 1.53 -10.74
N VAL A 20 -16.68 2.02 -11.27
CA VAL A 20 -16.01 1.46 -12.44
C VAL A 20 -14.62 0.96 -12.03
N VAL A 21 -14.09 0.00 -12.75
CA VAL A 21 -12.74 -0.53 -12.55
C VAL A 21 -11.97 -0.36 -13.84
N VAL A 22 -10.71 0.04 -13.75
CA VAL A 22 -9.80 0.14 -14.89
C VAL A 22 -8.51 -0.62 -14.61
N ASP A 23 -8.00 -1.26 -15.65
CA ASP A 23 -6.68 -1.89 -15.69
C ASP A 23 -6.08 -1.65 -17.08
N VAL A 24 -4.75 -1.48 -17.15
CA VAL A 24 -4.02 -1.24 -18.40
C VAL A 24 -2.78 -2.11 -18.53
N GLU A 25 -2.49 -2.52 -19.74
CA GLU A 25 -1.18 -3.07 -20.11
C GLU A 25 -0.34 -1.99 -20.81
N THR A 26 0.98 -2.00 -20.59
CA THR A 26 1.90 -1.05 -21.23
C THR A 26 2.92 -1.76 -22.12
N ALA A 27 3.21 -1.19 -23.29
CA ALA A 27 4.15 -1.75 -24.27
C ALA A 27 5.60 -1.75 -23.80
N CYS A 28 6.00 -0.77 -22.97
CA CYS A 28 7.36 -0.68 -22.43
C CYS A 28 7.40 -0.06 -21.03
N ALA A 29 8.60 0.30 -20.56
CA ALA A 29 8.83 0.92 -19.25
C ALA A 29 8.25 2.35 -19.15
N ARG A 30 7.92 3.00 -20.28
CA ARG A 30 7.23 4.29 -20.28
C ARG A 30 5.79 4.06 -19.85
N VAL A 31 5.40 4.62 -18.70
CA VAL A 31 4.05 4.46 -18.14
C VAL A 31 2.92 5.00 -19.05
N SER A 32 3.24 5.87 -20.01
CA SER A 32 2.29 6.37 -21.01
C SER A 32 2.01 5.40 -22.16
N SER A 33 2.80 4.32 -22.31
CA SER A 33 2.75 3.40 -23.46
C SER A 33 1.61 2.38 -23.38
N ILE A 34 0.41 2.82 -22.99
CA ILE A 34 -0.77 1.94 -22.86
C ILE A 34 -1.04 1.27 -24.20
N CYS A 35 -1.06 -0.07 -24.20
CA CYS A 35 -1.33 -0.89 -25.40
C CYS A 35 -2.61 -1.72 -25.31
N GLN A 36 -3.19 -1.85 -24.12
CA GLN A 36 -4.52 -2.38 -23.89
C GLN A 36 -5.15 -1.67 -22.69
N ILE A 37 -6.45 -1.44 -22.74
CA ILE A 37 -7.23 -0.92 -21.62
C ILE A 37 -8.49 -1.76 -21.43
N GLY A 38 -8.77 -2.15 -20.19
CA GLY A 38 -10.01 -2.80 -19.77
C GLY A 38 -10.75 -1.92 -18.77
N ILE A 39 -12.05 -1.69 -18.99
CA ILE A 39 -12.92 -0.96 -18.07
C ILE A 39 -14.18 -1.77 -17.80
N VAL A 40 -14.56 -1.91 -16.53
CA VAL A 40 -15.76 -2.66 -16.13
C VAL A 40 -16.60 -1.82 -15.19
N GLY A 41 -17.88 -1.62 -15.52
CA GLY A 41 -18.84 -0.99 -14.63
C GLY A 41 -19.53 -2.02 -13.75
N PHE A 42 -19.65 -1.76 -12.46
CA PHE A 42 -20.36 -2.60 -11.51
C PHE A 42 -21.59 -1.89 -10.95
N ARG A 43 -22.69 -2.62 -10.81
CA ARG A 43 -23.90 -2.18 -10.11
C ARG A 43 -24.48 -3.31 -9.29
N ALA A 44 -24.83 -3.03 -8.04
CA ALA A 44 -25.43 -3.99 -7.11
C ALA A 44 -24.66 -5.33 -7.07
N GLY A 45 -23.32 -5.25 -7.02
CA GLY A 45 -22.44 -6.42 -6.95
C GLY A 45 -22.28 -7.20 -8.27
N ARG A 46 -22.80 -6.70 -9.39
CA ARG A 46 -22.77 -7.38 -10.69
C ARG A 46 -22.13 -6.50 -11.77
N GLU A 47 -21.49 -7.13 -12.76
CA GLU A 47 -21.04 -6.45 -13.97
C GLU A 47 -22.25 -5.88 -14.72
N LEU A 48 -22.22 -4.57 -14.96
CA LEU A 48 -23.22 -3.82 -15.71
C LEU A 48 -22.80 -3.65 -17.18
N PHE A 49 -21.53 -3.32 -17.41
CA PHE A 49 -20.94 -3.23 -18.74
C PHE A 49 -19.43 -3.54 -18.69
N ALA A 50 -18.88 -3.83 -19.86
CA ALA A 50 -17.45 -3.94 -20.10
C ALA A 50 -17.07 -3.13 -21.35
N TYR A 51 -15.90 -2.50 -21.30
CA TYR A 51 -15.25 -1.82 -22.41
C TYR A 51 -13.81 -2.33 -22.49
N GLU A 52 -13.36 -2.66 -23.70
CA GLU A 52 -12.01 -3.10 -23.97
C GLU A 52 -11.52 -2.47 -25.27
N SER A 53 -10.26 -2.04 -25.29
CA SER A 53 -9.60 -1.57 -26.50
C SER A 53 -8.14 -1.98 -26.48
N LEU A 54 -7.66 -2.50 -27.61
CA LEU A 54 -6.25 -2.39 -27.94
C LEU A 54 -5.96 -0.94 -28.33
N VAL A 55 -4.72 -0.51 -28.08
CA VAL A 55 -4.29 0.87 -28.28
C VAL A 55 -2.96 0.85 -28.98
N ASP A 56 -2.80 1.63 -30.04
CA ASP A 56 -1.48 1.93 -30.58
C ASP A 56 -0.81 2.93 -29.62
N PRO A 57 0.24 2.51 -28.86
CA PRO A 57 0.92 3.40 -27.93
C PRO A 57 1.77 4.46 -28.64
N CYS A 58 1.92 4.38 -29.97
CA CYS A 58 2.89 5.14 -30.77
C CYS A 58 4.31 4.99 -30.22
N ASP A 59 4.65 3.76 -29.81
CA ASP A 59 5.82 3.48 -29.00
C ASP A 59 6.38 2.07 -29.23
N GLU A 60 7.60 1.84 -28.77
CA GLU A 60 8.28 0.54 -28.86
C GLU A 60 7.68 -0.51 -27.93
N PHE A 61 7.69 -1.77 -28.37
CA PHE A 61 7.36 -2.92 -27.53
C PHE A 61 8.61 -3.56 -26.92
N SER A 62 8.67 -3.56 -25.60
CA SER A 62 9.70 -4.24 -24.83
C SER A 62 9.45 -5.75 -24.80
N PRO A 63 10.47 -6.61 -25.07
CA PRO A 63 10.33 -8.05 -24.92
C PRO A 63 9.92 -8.50 -23.52
N PHE A 64 10.21 -7.70 -22.49
CA PHE A 64 9.79 -7.99 -21.12
C PHE A 64 8.27 -7.83 -20.96
N ASN A 65 7.71 -6.70 -21.40
CA ASN A 65 6.28 -6.43 -21.34
C ASN A 65 5.49 -7.40 -22.23
N THR A 66 5.93 -7.60 -23.48
CA THR A 66 5.32 -8.60 -24.39
C THR A 66 5.28 -10.00 -23.79
N ARG A 67 6.30 -10.41 -23.01
CA ARG A 67 6.29 -11.73 -22.34
C ARG A 67 5.22 -11.83 -21.24
N ILE A 68 4.85 -10.71 -20.62
CA ILE A 68 3.89 -10.65 -19.52
C ILE A 68 2.47 -10.84 -20.04
N HIS A 69 2.03 -9.97 -20.97
CA HIS A 69 0.65 -9.92 -21.45
C HIS A 69 0.43 -10.53 -22.85
N GLY A 70 1.51 -10.82 -23.59
CA GLY A 70 1.45 -11.45 -24.91
C GLY A 70 1.17 -10.49 -26.08
N LEU A 71 1.03 -9.19 -25.83
CA LEU A 71 0.80 -8.18 -26.87
C LEU A 71 2.13 -7.69 -27.47
N CYS A 72 2.11 -7.46 -28.76
CA CYS A 72 3.23 -6.94 -29.56
C CYS A 72 2.69 -5.94 -30.59
N GLU A 73 3.61 -5.31 -31.31
CA GLU A 73 3.33 -4.31 -32.34
C GLU A 73 2.27 -4.79 -33.36
N ASP A 74 2.35 -6.04 -33.83
CA ASP A 74 1.40 -6.60 -34.80
C ASP A 74 -0.06 -6.60 -34.30
N HIS A 75 -0.27 -6.76 -32.99
CA HIS A 75 -1.62 -6.77 -32.40
C HIS A 75 -2.24 -5.37 -32.40
N VAL A 76 -1.43 -4.32 -32.28
CA VAL A 76 -1.89 -2.94 -32.16
C VAL A 76 -1.84 -2.19 -33.50
N MET A 77 -1.39 -2.85 -34.56
CA MET A 77 -1.38 -2.29 -35.90
C MET A 77 -2.80 -1.87 -36.32
N ASN A 78 -2.96 -0.60 -36.70
CA ASN A 78 -4.24 0.03 -37.05
C ASN A 78 -5.25 0.18 -35.89
N GLN A 79 -4.84 -0.07 -34.65
CA GLN A 79 -5.67 0.26 -33.48
C GLN A 79 -5.63 1.77 -33.21
N PRO A 80 -6.66 2.33 -32.55
CA PRO A 80 -6.66 3.75 -32.21
C PRO A 80 -5.53 4.07 -31.25
N THR A 81 -4.99 5.28 -31.34
CA THR A 81 -4.06 5.79 -30.32
C THR A 81 -4.83 6.15 -29.04
N PHE A 82 -4.11 6.39 -27.93
CA PHE A 82 -4.76 6.87 -26.71
C PHE A 82 -5.57 8.16 -26.96
N ALA A 83 -5.06 9.06 -27.80
CA ALA A 83 -5.78 10.27 -28.21
C ALA A 83 -7.14 9.97 -28.86
N GLY A 84 -7.23 8.87 -29.62
CA GLY A 84 -8.45 8.43 -30.32
C GLY A 84 -9.49 7.81 -29.38
N ILE A 85 -9.06 7.15 -28.31
CA ILE A 85 -9.98 6.54 -27.33
C ILE A 85 -10.27 7.41 -26.10
N HIS A 86 -9.53 8.52 -25.92
CA HIS A 86 -9.60 9.36 -24.71
C HIS A 86 -11.02 9.74 -24.33
N ALA A 87 -11.85 10.19 -25.28
CA ALA A 87 -13.23 10.59 -25.00
C ALA A 87 -14.11 9.44 -24.49
N ALA A 88 -13.90 8.22 -24.98
CA ALA A 88 -14.62 7.03 -24.50
C ALA A 88 -14.17 6.67 -23.08
N VAL A 89 -12.85 6.67 -22.84
CA VAL A 89 -12.28 6.40 -21.51
C VAL A 89 -12.75 7.44 -20.49
N ASP A 90 -12.70 8.73 -20.82
CA ASP A 90 -13.21 9.81 -19.95
C ASP A 90 -14.72 9.68 -19.72
N GLY A 91 -15.51 9.34 -20.74
CA GLY A 91 -16.93 9.07 -20.60
C GLY A 91 -17.25 7.95 -19.60
N HIS A 92 -16.40 6.92 -19.54
CA HIS A 92 -16.55 5.81 -18.60
C HIS A 92 -16.04 6.12 -17.18
N LEU A 93 -14.95 6.88 -17.03
CA LEU A 93 -14.26 7.06 -15.75
C LEU A 93 -14.54 8.41 -15.07
N GLY A 94 -14.76 9.46 -15.87
CA GLY A 94 -14.90 10.83 -15.41
C GLY A 94 -16.03 11.00 -14.39
N GLY A 95 -15.75 11.72 -13.30
CA GLY A 95 -16.70 12.01 -12.22
C GLY A 95 -17.14 10.80 -11.39
N ARG A 96 -16.57 9.60 -11.59
CA ARG A 96 -16.99 8.36 -10.93
C ARG A 96 -15.99 7.87 -9.91
N VAL A 97 -16.43 6.91 -9.10
CA VAL A 97 -15.54 6.08 -8.28
C VAL A 97 -14.86 5.08 -9.21
N THR A 98 -13.55 5.23 -9.37
CA THR A 98 -12.72 4.40 -10.24
C THR A 98 -11.77 3.55 -9.40
N VAL A 99 -11.90 2.24 -9.53
CA VAL A 99 -11.08 1.25 -8.86
C VAL A 99 -9.91 0.86 -9.77
N ALA A 100 -8.73 0.73 -9.17
CA ALA A 100 -7.57 0.10 -9.79
C ALA A 100 -6.91 -0.88 -8.80
N HIS A 101 -6.10 -1.82 -9.30
CA HIS A 101 -5.37 -2.75 -8.45
C HIS A 101 -3.93 -2.27 -8.27
N SER A 102 -3.75 -1.32 -7.33
CA SER A 102 -2.63 -0.39 -7.20
C SER A 102 -2.85 0.95 -7.92
N LEU A 103 -1.94 1.92 -7.70
CA LEU A 103 -2.01 3.26 -8.30
C LEU A 103 -1.28 3.36 -9.66
N PHE A 104 -0.85 2.22 -10.21
CA PHE A 104 -0.17 2.19 -11.50
C PHE A 104 -1.07 2.70 -12.63
N ASP A 105 -2.28 2.17 -12.76
CA ASP A 105 -3.22 2.50 -13.86
C ASP A 105 -3.59 3.99 -13.87
N LYS A 106 -3.81 4.55 -12.67
CA LYS A 106 -4.00 6.00 -12.50
C LYS A 106 -2.81 6.79 -13.07
N SER A 107 -1.59 6.34 -12.77
CA SER A 107 -0.36 7.00 -13.21
C SER A 107 -0.16 6.86 -14.72
N ALA A 108 -0.48 5.69 -15.27
CA ALA A 108 -0.43 5.40 -16.70
C ALA A 108 -1.42 6.27 -17.48
N LEU A 109 -2.69 6.32 -17.08
CA LEU A 109 -3.72 7.17 -17.68
C LEU A 109 -3.34 8.66 -17.63
N ALA A 110 -2.85 9.13 -16.48
CA ALA A 110 -2.40 10.52 -16.35
C ALA A 110 -1.19 10.83 -17.26
N ALA A 111 -0.28 9.88 -17.43
CA ALA A 111 0.87 10.03 -18.32
C ALA A 111 0.46 10.00 -19.80
N ALA A 112 -0.45 9.11 -20.18
CA ALA A 112 -1.00 9.03 -21.53
C ALA A 112 -1.79 10.30 -21.90
N CYS A 113 -2.58 10.86 -20.97
CA CYS A 113 -3.23 12.16 -21.19
C CYS A 113 -2.21 13.27 -21.49
N ARG A 114 -1.11 13.33 -20.74
CA ARG A 114 -0.04 14.31 -20.99
C ARG A 114 0.68 14.08 -22.31
N ALA A 115 1.02 12.82 -22.63
CA ALA A 115 1.75 12.47 -23.85
C ALA A 115 0.95 12.78 -25.13
N HIS A 116 -0.38 12.71 -25.06
CA HIS A 116 -1.28 12.94 -26.19
C HIS A 116 -2.03 14.28 -26.13
N GLU A 117 -1.60 15.20 -25.26
CA GLU A 117 -2.19 16.55 -25.11
C GLU A 117 -3.71 16.52 -24.85
N LYS A 118 -4.16 15.55 -24.03
CA LYS A 118 -5.56 15.40 -23.65
C LYS A 118 -5.84 15.95 -22.25
N PRO A 119 -7.07 16.41 -21.98
CA PRO A 119 -7.51 16.76 -20.63
C PRO A 119 -7.30 15.60 -19.64
N ALA A 120 -7.02 15.94 -18.39
CA ALA A 120 -6.96 14.95 -17.32
C ALA A 120 -8.34 14.30 -17.09
N ILE A 121 -8.34 12.99 -16.88
CA ILE A 121 -9.54 12.24 -16.51
C ILE A 121 -9.73 12.39 -15.00
N GLU A 122 -10.72 13.19 -14.60
CA GLU A 122 -11.01 13.49 -13.20
C GLU A 122 -11.89 12.39 -12.59
N ALA A 123 -11.34 11.60 -11.68
CA ALA A 123 -12.04 10.48 -11.03
C ALA A 123 -11.70 10.36 -9.54
N THR A 124 -12.61 9.76 -8.77
CA THR A 124 -12.38 9.42 -7.36
C THR A 124 -11.76 8.03 -7.28
N TRP A 125 -10.48 7.95 -6.94
CA TRP A 125 -9.73 6.71 -7.00
C TRP A 125 -9.85 5.85 -5.74
N LEU A 126 -10.10 4.55 -5.93
CA LEU A 126 -10.08 3.53 -4.88
C LEU A 126 -9.06 2.42 -5.22
N ASP A 127 -8.13 2.16 -4.31
CA ASP A 127 -7.12 1.12 -4.47
C ASP A 127 -7.62 -0.21 -3.89
N SER A 128 -7.92 -1.17 -4.77
CA SER A 128 -8.42 -2.49 -4.36
C SER A 128 -7.41 -3.30 -3.54
N VAL A 129 -6.10 -3.04 -3.64
CA VAL A 129 -5.08 -3.65 -2.78
C VAL A 129 -5.29 -3.22 -1.33
N ARG A 130 -5.54 -1.92 -1.10
CA ARG A 130 -5.80 -1.40 0.25
C ARG A 130 -7.12 -1.91 0.82
N VAL A 131 -8.14 -2.05 -0.02
CA VAL A 131 -9.40 -2.67 0.37
C VAL A 131 -9.16 -4.13 0.78
N ALA A 132 -8.45 -4.91 -0.04
CA ALA A 132 -8.14 -6.30 0.25
C ALA A 132 -7.29 -6.48 1.52
N GLN A 133 -6.31 -5.61 1.77
CA GLN A 133 -5.50 -5.62 3.00
C GLN A 133 -6.34 -5.36 4.26
N ARG A 134 -7.39 -4.55 4.15
CA ARG A 134 -8.30 -4.25 5.26
C ARG A 134 -9.35 -5.35 5.44
N ALA A 135 -9.85 -5.92 4.35
CA ALA A 135 -10.87 -6.97 4.37
C ALA A 135 -10.28 -8.32 4.79
N TRP A 136 -9.07 -8.64 4.36
CA TRP A 136 -8.39 -9.91 4.64
C TRP A 136 -6.94 -9.67 5.06
N PRO A 137 -6.70 -9.13 6.28
CA PRO A 137 -5.36 -8.74 6.74
C PRO A 137 -4.40 -9.92 6.88
N ASP A 138 -4.92 -11.13 7.11
CA ASP A 138 -4.11 -12.33 7.38
C ASP A 138 -3.67 -13.05 6.10
N LEU A 139 -4.05 -12.57 4.90
CA LEU A 139 -3.58 -13.17 3.66
C LEU A 139 -2.10 -12.89 3.44
N PRO A 140 -1.31 -13.90 3.02
CA PRO A 140 0.12 -13.74 2.77
C PRO A 140 0.44 -12.85 1.56
N SER A 141 -0.54 -12.63 0.67
CA SER A 141 -0.40 -11.79 -0.50
C SER A 141 -1.74 -11.19 -0.93
N HIS A 142 -1.70 -9.93 -1.34
CA HIS A 142 -2.84 -9.20 -1.92
C HIS A 142 -2.61 -8.88 -3.40
N ARG A 143 -1.72 -9.62 -4.08
CA ARG A 143 -1.62 -9.56 -5.55
C ARG A 143 -2.91 -10.08 -6.16
N LEU A 144 -3.31 -9.53 -7.30
CA LEU A 144 -4.59 -9.86 -7.94
C LEU A 144 -4.75 -11.36 -8.19
N SER A 145 -3.71 -12.04 -8.68
CA SER A 145 -3.75 -13.49 -8.91
C SER A 145 -3.93 -14.32 -7.62
N ALA A 146 -3.34 -13.88 -6.50
CA ALA A 146 -3.52 -14.52 -5.21
C ALA A 146 -4.95 -14.32 -4.68
N LEU A 147 -5.48 -13.10 -4.81
CA LEU A 147 -6.85 -12.77 -4.44
C LEU A 147 -7.87 -13.49 -5.31
N ALA A 148 -7.66 -13.55 -6.63
CA ALA A 148 -8.51 -14.27 -7.56
C ALA A 148 -8.61 -15.75 -7.19
N LYS A 149 -7.47 -16.39 -6.87
CA LYS A 149 -7.45 -17.77 -6.40
C LYS A 149 -8.18 -17.93 -5.06
N PHE A 150 -7.90 -17.06 -4.08
CA PHE A 150 -8.54 -17.09 -2.76
C PHE A 150 -10.06 -16.94 -2.85
N LEU A 151 -10.54 -16.05 -3.70
CA LEU A 151 -11.96 -15.71 -3.87
C LEU A 151 -12.68 -16.61 -4.89
N GLY A 152 -11.99 -17.57 -5.52
CA GLY A 152 -12.56 -18.46 -6.54
C GLY A 152 -13.00 -17.73 -7.81
N LEU A 153 -12.29 -16.68 -8.21
CA LEU A 153 -12.61 -15.87 -9.38
C LEU A 153 -11.96 -16.44 -10.64
N ARG A 154 -12.67 -16.35 -11.77
CA ARG A 154 -12.06 -16.59 -13.09
C ARG A 154 -11.14 -15.42 -13.41
N HIS A 155 -9.89 -15.71 -13.76
CA HIS A 155 -8.87 -14.70 -14.01
C HIS A 155 -7.89 -15.21 -15.07
N LYS A 156 -7.88 -14.57 -16.24
CA LYS A 156 -6.82 -14.71 -17.23
C LYS A 156 -5.78 -13.65 -16.90
N HIS A 157 -4.65 -14.07 -16.36
CA HIS A 157 -3.62 -13.14 -15.90
C HIS A 157 -3.03 -12.33 -17.05
N HIS A 158 -2.84 -11.03 -16.85
CA HIS A 158 -2.25 -10.09 -17.82
C HIS A 158 -3.11 -9.88 -19.07
N ASP A 159 -4.41 -9.79 -18.83
CA ASP A 159 -5.43 -9.40 -19.79
C ASP A 159 -6.22 -8.27 -19.14
N ALA A 160 -6.07 -7.05 -19.66
CA ALA A 160 -6.55 -5.84 -18.96
C ALA A 160 -8.04 -5.94 -18.58
N LEU A 161 -8.88 -6.48 -19.46
CA LEU A 161 -10.30 -6.65 -19.15
C LEU A 161 -10.54 -7.73 -18.08
N SER A 162 -9.84 -8.86 -18.14
CA SER A 162 -9.94 -9.88 -17.10
C SER A 162 -9.42 -9.39 -15.74
N ASP A 163 -8.37 -8.59 -15.72
CA ASP A 163 -7.77 -8.03 -14.49
C ASP A 163 -8.73 -7.00 -13.88
N ALA A 164 -9.32 -6.11 -14.70
CA ALA A 164 -10.36 -5.18 -14.25
C ALA A 164 -11.59 -5.90 -13.67
N ARG A 165 -12.06 -7.00 -14.29
CA ARG A 165 -13.15 -7.82 -13.73
C ARG A 165 -12.80 -8.41 -12.37
N ALA A 166 -11.60 -9.00 -12.26
CA ALA A 166 -11.15 -9.61 -11.02
C ALA A 166 -11.03 -8.57 -9.90
N ALA A 167 -10.45 -7.39 -10.18
CA ALA A 167 -10.32 -6.30 -9.23
C ALA A 167 -11.68 -5.73 -8.80
N GLY A 168 -12.65 -5.62 -9.71
CA GLY A 168 -14.02 -5.26 -9.35
C GLY A 168 -14.68 -6.27 -8.43
N MET A 169 -14.52 -7.57 -8.71
CA MET A 169 -15.02 -8.62 -7.83
C MET A 169 -14.34 -8.65 -6.47
N VAL A 170 -13.06 -8.25 -6.36
CA VAL A 170 -12.40 -8.06 -5.05
C VAL A 170 -13.16 -7.05 -4.20
N ILE A 171 -13.61 -5.93 -4.79
CA ILE A 171 -14.43 -4.92 -4.08
C ILE A 171 -15.77 -5.51 -3.65
N VAL A 172 -16.47 -6.19 -4.57
CA VAL A 172 -17.77 -6.82 -4.26
C VAL A 172 -17.63 -7.81 -3.10
N ARG A 173 -16.65 -8.71 -3.15
CA ARG A 173 -16.41 -9.69 -2.09
C ARG A 173 -15.96 -9.05 -0.78
N ALA A 174 -15.23 -7.94 -0.82
CA ALA A 174 -14.85 -7.22 0.39
C ALA A 174 -16.06 -6.57 1.07
N ILE A 175 -16.98 -5.98 0.29
CA ILE A 175 -18.24 -5.43 0.79
C ILE A 175 -19.09 -6.54 1.41
N GLU A 176 -19.28 -7.66 0.71
CA GLU A 176 -20.02 -8.82 1.22
C GLU A 176 -19.41 -9.39 2.51
N HIS A 177 -18.08 -9.49 2.56
CA HIS A 177 -17.37 -10.07 3.70
C HIS A 177 -17.43 -9.19 4.96
N THR A 178 -17.34 -7.88 4.80
CA THR A 178 -17.16 -6.94 5.92
C THR A 178 -18.41 -6.15 6.29
N GLY A 179 -19.40 -6.06 5.38
CA GLY A 179 -20.54 -5.16 5.50
C GLY A 179 -20.20 -3.68 5.34
N ILE A 180 -18.95 -3.32 5.03
CA ILE A 180 -18.52 -1.94 4.79
C ILE A 180 -18.91 -1.57 3.36
N ASP A 181 -19.68 -0.49 3.20
CA ASP A 181 -20.10 0.01 1.88
C ASP A 181 -18.99 0.76 1.12
N LEU A 182 -19.22 1.02 -0.18
CA LEU A 182 -18.26 1.71 -1.04
C LEU A 182 -17.89 3.11 -0.51
N ALA A 183 -18.85 3.87 0.02
CA ALA A 183 -18.61 5.21 0.54
C ALA A 183 -17.68 5.18 1.77
N ALA A 184 -17.80 4.16 2.62
CA ALA A 184 -16.92 3.92 3.75
C ALA A 184 -15.54 3.39 3.32
N TRP A 185 -15.43 2.68 2.20
CA TRP A 185 -14.13 2.29 1.61
C TRP A 185 -13.32 3.47 1.07
N LEU A 186 -14.01 4.50 0.55
CA LEU A 186 -13.40 5.74 0.09
C LEU A 186 -12.83 6.60 1.22
N LYS A 187 -13.36 6.45 2.44
CA LYS A 187 -12.82 7.15 3.60
C LYS A 187 -11.45 6.54 3.97
N PRO A 188 -10.44 7.37 4.30
CA PRO A 188 -9.21 6.88 4.86
C PRO A 188 -9.53 5.95 6.04
N ALA A 189 -8.89 4.79 6.09
CA ALA A 189 -9.05 3.90 7.23
C ALA A 189 -8.75 4.70 8.50
N ALA A 190 -9.66 4.68 9.47
CA ALA A 190 -9.40 5.28 10.77
C ALA A 190 -8.19 4.57 11.36
N THR A 191 -7.02 5.21 11.28
CA THR A 191 -5.80 4.70 11.89
C THR A 191 -5.94 4.88 13.40
N ARG A 192 -6.66 3.98 14.07
CA ARG A 192 -6.35 3.71 15.47
C ARG A 192 -5.02 2.98 15.48
N ALA A 193 -3.93 3.73 15.38
CA ALA A 193 -2.62 3.22 15.74
C ALA A 193 -2.77 2.60 17.13
N ALA A 194 -2.45 1.30 17.27
CA ALA A 194 -2.42 0.68 18.58
C ALA A 194 -1.54 1.56 19.47
N PRO A 195 -1.98 1.91 20.69
CA PRO A 195 -1.25 2.83 21.54
C PRO A 195 0.16 2.31 21.78
N VAL A 196 1.13 3.22 21.89
CA VAL A 196 2.49 2.86 22.29
C VAL A 196 2.40 2.15 23.64
N PRO A 197 2.99 0.94 23.80
CA PRO A 197 2.97 0.19 25.05
C PRO A 197 3.45 1.06 26.23
N ARG A 198 2.75 0.97 27.35
CA ARG A 198 3.19 1.63 28.59
C ARG A 198 4.35 0.83 29.20
N PRO A 199 5.42 1.49 29.68
CA PRO A 199 6.49 0.79 30.38
C PRO A 199 5.94 0.10 31.63
N ALA A 200 6.43 -1.10 31.92
CA ALA A 200 6.24 -1.77 33.20
C ALA A 200 6.80 -0.89 34.34
N ALA A 201 6.22 -1.02 35.54
CA ALA A 201 6.64 -0.23 36.70
C ALA A 201 8.08 -0.53 37.15
N ASP A 202 8.56 -1.73 36.83
CA ASP A 202 9.93 -2.15 37.07
C ASP A 202 10.49 -3.00 35.93
N GLY A 203 11.81 -3.18 35.93
CA GLY A 203 12.51 -4.02 34.97
C GLY A 203 13.92 -3.51 34.65
N PRO A 204 14.71 -4.31 33.92
CA PRO A 204 16.13 -4.02 33.66
C PRO A 204 16.36 -2.76 32.80
N LEU A 205 15.33 -2.24 32.13
CA LEU A 205 15.39 -1.01 31.34
C LEU A 205 14.61 0.14 31.97
N LYS A 206 14.32 0.08 33.28
CA LYS A 206 13.65 1.16 33.99
C LYS A 206 14.43 2.47 33.87
N GLY A 207 13.72 3.51 33.43
CA GLY A 207 14.31 4.84 33.20
C GLY A 207 14.85 5.06 31.79
N GLU A 208 15.00 4.00 30.99
CA GLU A 208 15.45 4.11 29.61
C GLU A 208 14.37 4.74 28.71
N ARG A 209 14.82 5.61 27.81
CA ARG A 209 13.99 6.33 26.82
C ARG A 209 14.50 5.97 25.43
N ILE A 210 13.85 4.97 24.83
CA ILE A 210 14.37 4.26 23.67
C ILE A 210 13.67 4.70 22.39
N ALA A 211 14.45 5.16 21.41
CA ALA A 211 14.00 5.35 20.03
C ALA A 211 14.24 4.07 19.22
N LEU A 212 13.34 3.74 18.32
CA LEU A 212 13.46 2.58 17.44
C LEU A 212 13.77 3.02 16.01
N LEU A 213 14.81 2.45 15.43
CA LEU A 213 15.04 2.46 13.98
C LEU A 213 14.49 1.13 13.43
N GLY A 214 13.74 1.15 12.33
CA GLY A 214 13.23 -0.05 11.64
C GLY A 214 12.10 -0.82 12.27
N ALA A 215 11.71 -0.51 13.51
CA ALA A 215 10.59 -1.14 14.17
C ALA A 215 9.45 -0.16 14.43
N LYS A 216 8.21 -0.67 14.41
CA LYS A 216 7.03 0.10 14.79
C LYS A 216 7.06 0.40 16.29
N ARG A 217 6.67 1.61 16.70
CA ARG A 217 6.57 2.05 18.11
C ARG A 217 5.50 1.30 18.94
N ASN A 218 4.69 0.48 18.28
CA ASN A 218 3.68 -0.39 18.88
C ASN A 218 3.83 -1.86 18.45
N GLY A 219 4.94 -2.22 17.79
CA GLY A 219 5.24 -3.58 17.37
C GLY A 219 5.82 -4.43 18.50
N THR A 220 6.18 -5.68 18.19
CA THR A 220 6.68 -6.68 19.13
C THR A 220 7.91 -6.21 19.92
N LEU A 221 8.90 -5.61 19.24
CA LEU A 221 10.07 -5.06 19.92
C LEU A 221 9.69 -3.97 20.93
N ALA A 222 8.78 -3.06 20.57
CA ALA A 222 8.31 -2.01 21.47
C ALA A 222 7.58 -2.60 22.70
N GLN A 223 6.85 -3.70 22.53
CA GLN A 223 6.18 -4.40 23.62
C GLN A 223 7.19 -5.07 24.57
N ALA A 224 8.19 -5.79 24.02
CA ALA A 224 9.23 -6.43 24.81
C ALA A 224 10.05 -5.41 25.64
N LEU A 225 10.44 -4.29 25.03
CA LEU A 225 11.15 -3.23 25.72
C LEU A 225 10.31 -2.57 26.81
N ALA A 226 9.01 -2.34 26.54
CA ALA A 226 8.10 -1.79 27.53
C ALA A 226 7.87 -2.75 28.70
N GLN A 227 7.75 -4.06 28.45
CA GLN A 227 7.69 -5.09 29.49
C GLN A 227 8.96 -5.12 30.35
N ALA A 228 10.11 -4.82 29.77
CA ALA A 228 11.38 -4.67 30.48
C ALA A 228 11.53 -3.30 31.19
N GLY A 229 10.52 -2.43 31.17
CA GLY A 229 10.49 -1.15 31.88
C GLY A 229 10.90 0.07 31.04
N ALA A 230 11.21 -0.08 29.76
CA ALA A 230 11.66 1.01 28.89
C ALA A 230 10.50 1.86 28.35
N ARG A 231 10.72 3.17 28.23
CA ARG A 231 9.79 4.07 27.54
C ARG A 231 10.17 4.22 26.07
N VAL A 232 9.32 3.74 25.17
CA VAL A 232 9.50 3.97 23.73
C VAL A 232 9.14 5.40 23.36
N VAL A 233 10.06 6.13 22.72
CA VAL A 233 9.89 7.54 22.31
C VAL A 233 9.63 7.68 20.81
N ALA A 234 9.13 8.85 20.41
CA ALA A 234 8.75 9.11 19.02
C ALA A 234 9.94 9.25 18.06
N SER A 235 11.03 9.80 18.55
CA SER A 235 12.23 10.13 17.77
C SER A 235 13.45 10.24 18.69
N VAL A 236 14.64 10.26 18.08
CA VAL A 236 15.89 10.55 18.78
C VAL A 236 15.95 12.04 19.12
N GLY A 237 16.07 12.35 20.41
CA GLY A 237 16.14 13.72 20.93
C GLY A 237 16.99 13.82 22.19
N PRO A 238 17.03 15.00 22.84
CA PRO A 238 17.95 15.28 23.95
C PRO A 238 17.76 14.40 25.20
N THR A 239 16.58 13.79 25.34
CA THR A 239 16.24 12.90 26.47
C THR A 239 16.30 11.43 26.08
N THR A 240 16.71 11.11 24.86
CA THR A 240 16.82 9.72 24.38
C THR A 240 18.09 9.12 24.96
N THR A 241 17.95 8.04 25.70
CA THR A 241 19.08 7.32 26.31
C THR A 241 19.62 6.25 25.38
N MET A 242 18.79 5.72 24.48
CA MET A 242 19.18 4.65 23.57
C MET A 242 18.46 4.74 22.22
N LEU A 243 19.20 4.50 21.14
CA LEU A 243 18.66 4.16 19.82
C LEU A 243 18.84 2.66 19.60
N VAL A 244 17.74 1.93 19.41
CA VAL A 244 17.77 0.51 19.09
C VAL A 244 17.55 0.33 17.60
N VAL A 245 18.49 -0.36 16.96
CA VAL A 245 18.43 -0.73 15.55
C VAL A 245 17.85 -2.15 15.47
N ALA A 246 16.57 -2.22 15.13
CA ALA A 246 15.86 -3.48 14.83
C ALA A 246 16.59 -4.35 13.79
N ASN A 247 16.32 -5.64 13.76
CA ASN A 247 16.98 -6.54 12.79
C ASN A 247 16.39 -6.40 11.38
N ASP A 248 15.08 -6.25 11.28
CA ASP A 248 14.35 -6.19 10.01
C ASP A 248 14.24 -4.74 9.49
N GLN A 249 15.40 -4.10 9.27
CA GLN A 249 15.46 -2.73 8.76
C GLN A 249 15.19 -2.69 7.25
N PRO A 250 14.35 -1.77 6.76
CA PRO A 250 14.13 -1.59 5.32
C PRO A 250 15.39 -1.09 4.57
N TYR A 251 16.41 -0.59 5.29
CA TYR A 251 17.62 -0.01 4.71
C TYR A 251 18.83 -0.95 4.70
N GLY A 252 18.71 -2.17 5.26
CA GLY A 252 19.82 -3.12 5.38
C GLY A 252 21.08 -2.48 5.95
N ARG A 253 22.24 -2.67 5.28
CA ARG A 253 23.56 -2.13 5.68
C ARG A 253 23.67 -0.59 5.70
N PHE A 254 22.70 0.14 5.17
CA PHE A 254 22.75 1.61 5.07
C PHE A 254 22.02 2.34 6.21
N PHE A 255 21.65 1.65 7.29
CA PHE A 255 20.90 2.24 8.41
C PHE A 255 21.62 3.43 9.08
N HIS A 256 22.96 3.49 9.01
CA HIS A 256 23.77 4.61 9.48
C HIS A 256 23.43 5.95 8.78
N ALA A 257 22.95 5.91 7.53
CA ALA A 257 22.54 7.10 6.80
C ALA A 257 21.14 7.62 7.21
N SER A 258 20.40 6.86 8.02
CA SER A 258 19.06 7.25 8.44
C SER A 258 19.08 8.54 9.28
N PRO A 259 18.04 9.39 9.20
CA PRO A 259 17.97 10.60 10.02
C PRO A 259 18.07 10.33 11.53
N ALA A 260 17.48 9.23 12.02
CA ALA A 260 17.52 8.86 13.43
C ALA A 260 18.94 8.46 13.88
N HIS A 261 19.66 7.68 13.07
CA HIS A 261 21.04 7.30 13.38
C HIS A 261 21.98 8.50 13.37
N ARG A 262 21.92 9.34 12.33
CA ARG A 262 22.70 10.58 12.25
C ARG A 262 22.44 11.49 13.45
N ARG A 263 21.16 11.61 13.86
CA ARG A 263 20.80 12.39 15.04
C ARG A 263 21.36 11.83 16.34
N ALA A 264 21.41 10.50 16.48
CA ALA A 264 22.05 9.86 17.64
C ALA A 264 23.56 10.10 17.66
N ASP A 265 24.22 10.01 16.51
CA ASP A 265 25.66 10.32 16.38
C ASP A 265 25.96 11.79 16.71
N GLU A 266 25.14 12.73 16.24
CA GLU A 266 25.25 14.16 16.59
C GLU A 266 25.14 14.39 18.10
N LEU A 267 24.16 13.76 18.75
CA LEU A 267 24.00 13.86 20.20
C LEU A 267 25.19 13.26 20.94
N ARG A 268 25.71 12.12 20.46
CA ARG A 268 26.90 11.49 21.04
C ARG A 268 28.14 12.38 20.89
N ALA A 269 28.32 12.99 19.72
CA ALA A 269 29.40 13.95 19.46
C ALA A 269 29.27 15.22 20.33
N ALA A 270 28.06 15.62 20.66
CA ALA A 270 27.78 16.72 21.59
C ALA A 270 27.88 16.33 23.08
N GLY A 271 28.33 15.11 23.40
CA GLY A 271 28.55 14.64 24.78
C GLY A 271 27.33 14.01 25.46
N SER A 272 26.22 13.80 24.74
CA SER A 272 25.06 13.09 25.27
C SER A 272 25.40 11.60 25.47
N PRO A 273 25.01 10.97 26.60
CA PRO A 273 25.29 9.56 26.88
C PRO A 273 24.35 8.59 26.13
N ILE A 274 23.97 8.92 24.90
CA ILE A 274 23.08 8.08 24.09
C ILE A 274 23.82 6.83 23.58
N ALA A 275 23.28 5.65 23.85
CA ALA A 275 23.77 4.38 23.30
C ALA A 275 23.10 4.04 21.97
N ILE A 276 23.83 3.45 21.04
CA ILE A 276 23.29 2.87 19.81
C ILE A 276 23.52 1.37 19.87
N VAL A 277 22.44 0.57 19.88
CA VAL A 277 22.49 -0.88 20.16
C VAL A 277 21.68 -1.65 19.11
N ARG A 278 22.12 -2.84 18.75
CA ARG A 278 21.32 -3.77 17.91
C ARG A 278 20.21 -4.41 18.74
N GLU A 279 19.11 -4.77 18.11
CA GLU A 279 18.00 -5.47 18.76
C GLU A 279 18.43 -6.75 19.47
N ASP A 280 19.18 -7.63 18.80
CA ASP A 280 19.63 -8.91 19.37
C ASP A 280 20.48 -8.73 20.63
N ASP A 281 21.47 -7.84 20.59
CA ASP A 281 22.36 -7.56 21.71
C ASP A 281 21.57 -7.06 22.94
N LEU A 282 20.56 -6.21 22.69
CA LEU A 282 19.74 -5.67 23.77
C LEU A 282 18.82 -6.74 24.36
N LEU A 283 18.16 -7.54 23.53
CA LEU A 283 17.29 -8.62 24.01
C LEU A 283 18.08 -9.68 24.78
N GLN A 284 19.29 -10.01 24.33
CA GLN A 284 20.18 -10.92 25.06
C GLN A 284 20.58 -10.36 26.43
N ARG A 285 20.89 -9.05 26.52
CA ARG A 285 21.19 -8.38 27.80
C ARG A 285 20.01 -8.41 28.77
N ILE A 286 18.79 -8.17 28.28
CA ILE A 286 17.57 -8.25 29.09
C ILE A 286 17.39 -9.67 29.64
N ALA A 287 17.54 -10.69 28.79
CA ALA A 287 17.38 -12.09 29.18
C ALA A 287 18.40 -12.52 30.25
N LEU A 288 19.67 -12.15 30.09
CA LEU A 288 20.73 -12.45 31.07
C LEU A 288 20.49 -11.76 32.41
N THR A 289 20.01 -10.52 32.39
CA THR A 289 19.71 -9.77 33.62
C THR A 289 18.55 -10.39 34.38
N ALA A 290 17.50 -10.82 33.66
CA ALA A 290 16.36 -11.53 34.25
C ALA A 290 16.76 -12.86 34.89
N ALA A 291 17.62 -13.64 34.22
CA ALA A 291 18.12 -14.92 34.78
C ALA A 291 18.93 -14.72 36.06
N SER A 292 19.76 -13.67 36.14
CA SER A 292 20.55 -13.37 37.34
C SER A 292 19.71 -12.90 38.54
N THR A 293 18.57 -12.25 38.31
CA THR A 293 17.67 -11.82 39.38
C THR A 293 16.88 -13.00 39.97
N ASP A 294 16.57 -14.01 39.17
CA ASP A 294 15.85 -15.20 39.64
C ASP A 294 16.74 -16.12 40.48
N GLU A 295 18.01 -16.31 40.12
CA GLU A 295 18.98 -17.09 40.93
C GLU A 295 19.26 -16.44 42.30
N ALA A 296 19.32 -15.11 42.35
CA ALA A 296 19.51 -14.36 43.60
C ALA A 296 18.27 -14.42 44.53
N CYS A 297 17.07 -14.56 43.97
CA CYS A 297 15.83 -14.72 44.74
C CYS A 297 15.61 -16.17 45.21
N ALA A 298 16.10 -17.16 44.46
CA ALA A 298 16.01 -18.58 44.82
C ALA A 298 17.07 -19.03 45.86
N SER A 299 18.07 -18.20 46.14
CA SER A 299 19.16 -18.47 47.10
C SER A 299 19.03 -17.68 48.42
N ALA A 300 17.93 -16.95 48.61
CA ALA A 300 17.55 -16.22 49.83
C ALA A 300 16.42 -16.93 50.58
#